data_AF-A0A0A6VVY1-F1
#
_entry.id   AF-A0A0A6VVY1-F1
#
_cell.length_a   1.000
_cell.length_b   1.000
_cell.length_c   1.000
_cell.angle_alpha   90.00
_cell.angle_beta   90.00
_cell.angle_gamma   90.00
#
_symmetry.space_group_name_H-M   'P 1'
#
loop_
_entity.id
_entity.type
_entity.pdbx_description
1 polymer ?
#
loop_
_entity_poly.entity_id
_entity_poly.type
_entity_poly.pdbx_seq_one_letter_code
_entity_poly.pdbx_strand_id
1 'polypeptide(L)'
;MHKVIVVLAALAAAGVSIGLAAPAWAATQLHEDGTGFVTAADARAALGWDDETLQANAASLEFVAETESVTEISWECVKPGTAEVLTRRTDLVITETRGIASTPSTLWWRTVVGFRLEGFDGRGASSAVPEGPAPHSCPDPSWVLVSESSRSAEQKGEPVLAVVHAGVQHPVPVALPVPVG
;
A
#
# COMPACT_ATOMS: atom_id res chain seq x y z
N MET A 1 -6.17 23.85 70.40
CA MET A 1 -7.13 22.87 70.94
C MET A 1 -7.39 21.84 69.86
N HIS A 2 -7.37 20.56 70.25
CA HIS A 2 -7.49 19.37 69.42
C HIS A 2 -8.85 19.26 68.71
N LYS A 3 -8.89 18.70 67.50
CA LYS A 3 -9.32 17.29 67.24
C LYS A 3 -9.40 16.96 65.74
N VAL A 4 -8.73 15.88 65.39
CA VAL A 4 -8.91 15.03 64.20
C VAL A 4 -10.29 14.35 64.27
N ILE A 5 -10.91 14.01 63.11
CA ILE A 5 -11.57 12.71 62.81
C ILE A 5 -12.11 12.67 61.35
N VAL A 6 -11.47 11.79 60.56
CA VAL A 6 -12.00 10.72 59.67
C VAL A 6 -13.03 10.99 58.54
N VAL A 7 -12.52 10.88 57.31
CA VAL A 7 -12.94 10.04 56.14
C VAL A 7 -14.40 9.57 56.03
N LEU A 8 -15.05 9.86 54.90
CA LEU A 8 -15.91 8.90 54.16
C LEU A 8 -16.13 9.33 52.69
N ALA A 9 -16.22 8.33 51.83
CA ALA A 9 -15.95 8.32 50.38
C ALA A 9 -17.16 8.64 49.47
N ALA A 10 -16.86 9.04 48.22
CA ALA A 10 -17.68 8.81 47.01
C ALA A 10 -16.75 8.99 45.78
N LEU A 11 -16.21 7.93 45.15
CA LEU A 11 -16.74 7.03 44.11
C LEU A 11 -17.17 7.70 42.77
N ALA A 12 -16.44 7.30 41.72
CA ALA A 12 -16.73 7.32 40.26
C ALA A 12 -16.71 8.70 39.55
N ALA A 13 -16.05 8.90 38.40
CA ALA A 13 -15.74 7.97 37.32
C ALA A 13 -14.34 8.23 36.74
N ALA A 14 -13.45 7.23 36.82
CA ALA A 14 -12.34 7.14 35.89
C ALA A 14 -12.91 6.58 34.59
N GLY A 15 -12.95 7.42 33.55
CA GLY A 15 -13.19 6.96 32.18
C GLY A 15 -12.04 6.07 31.77
N VAL A 16 -12.18 4.77 32.01
CA VAL A 16 -11.33 3.77 31.39
C VAL A 16 -11.77 3.70 29.94
N SER A 17 -11.01 4.36 29.07
CA SER A 17 -10.99 4.02 27.65
C SER A 17 -10.62 2.55 27.59
N ILE A 18 -11.61 1.68 27.42
CA ILE A 18 -11.39 0.29 27.05
C ILE A 18 -10.79 0.37 25.64
N GLY A 19 -9.48 0.54 25.59
CA GLY A 19 -8.72 0.20 24.40
C GLY A 19 -9.05 -1.25 24.12
N LEU A 20 -9.83 -1.48 23.07
CA LEU A 20 -10.02 -2.80 22.50
C LEU A 20 -8.62 -3.25 22.07
N ALA A 21 -7.90 -3.91 22.97
CA ALA A 21 -6.73 -4.68 22.64
C ALA A 21 -7.23 -5.76 21.68
N ALA A 22 -7.05 -5.52 20.38
CA ALA A 22 -7.34 -6.52 19.37
C ALA A 22 -6.58 -7.81 19.74
N PRO A 23 -7.22 -8.98 19.64
CA PRO A 23 -6.54 -10.24 19.90
C PRO A 23 -5.33 -10.37 18.96
N ALA A 24 -4.22 -10.90 19.47
CA ALA A 24 -2.94 -11.06 18.76
C ALA A 24 -2.99 -12.19 17.71
N TRP A 25 -3.99 -12.17 16.84
CA TRP A 25 -4.10 -13.08 15.71
C TRP A 25 -3.58 -12.35 14.48
N ALA A 26 -2.33 -12.67 14.11
CA ALA A 26 -1.60 -12.26 12.91
C ALA A 26 -1.85 -10.82 12.44
N ALA A 27 -0.87 -9.94 12.64
CA ALA A 27 -0.88 -8.62 11.99
C ALA A 27 -1.09 -8.78 10.47
N THR A 28 -1.77 -7.81 9.86
CA THR A 28 -1.93 -7.83 8.40
C THR A 28 -0.57 -7.80 7.71
N GLN A 29 -0.33 -8.79 6.87
CA GLN A 29 0.96 -9.07 6.24
C GLN A 29 0.75 -9.59 4.83
N LEU A 30 1.62 -9.13 3.92
CA LEU A 30 1.73 -9.60 2.54
C LEU A 30 3.18 -10.01 2.29
N HIS A 31 3.39 -11.25 1.87
CA HIS A 31 4.70 -11.78 1.47
C HIS A 31 4.94 -11.58 -0.04
N GLU A 32 6.20 -11.71 -0.45
CA GLU A 32 6.61 -11.53 -1.85
C GLU A 32 5.96 -12.51 -2.82
N ASP A 33 5.49 -13.67 -2.34
CA ASP A 33 4.78 -14.69 -3.14
C ASP A 33 3.25 -14.47 -3.18
N GLY A 34 2.75 -13.41 -2.54
CA GLY A 34 1.33 -13.10 -2.44
C GLY A 34 0.60 -13.84 -1.32
N THR A 35 1.32 -14.61 -0.50
CA THR A 35 0.74 -15.25 0.70
C THR A 35 0.73 -14.29 1.88
N GLY A 36 -0.04 -14.60 2.92
CA GLY A 36 -0.15 -13.75 4.10
C GLY A 36 -1.53 -13.78 4.74
N PHE A 37 -1.88 -12.69 5.42
CA PHE A 37 -3.13 -12.59 6.16
C PHE A 37 -3.62 -11.15 6.23
N VAL A 38 -4.92 -10.95 6.15
CA VAL A 38 -5.59 -9.66 6.43
C VAL A 38 -6.54 -9.85 7.59
N THR A 39 -6.41 -9.03 8.62
CA THR A 39 -7.34 -9.10 9.77
C THR A 39 -8.72 -8.57 9.39
N ALA A 40 -9.76 -9.09 10.05
CA ALA A 40 -11.10 -8.53 9.92
C ALA A 40 -11.17 -7.04 10.35
N ALA A 41 -10.29 -6.60 11.25
CA ALA A 41 -10.20 -5.20 11.65
C ALA A 41 -9.66 -4.31 10.52
N ASP A 42 -8.58 -4.73 9.86
CA ASP A 42 -7.96 -3.95 8.79
C ASP A 42 -8.81 -3.94 7.52
N ALA A 43 -9.45 -5.06 7.19
CA ALA A 43 -10.42 -5.11 6.09
C ALA A 43 -11.61 -4.15 6.31
N ARG A 44 -12.15 -4.09 7.54
CA ARG A 44 -13.21 -3.15 7.91
C ARG A 44 -12.74 -1.71 7.87
N ALA A 45 -11.54 -1.44 8.38
CA ALA A 45 -10.97 -0.10 8.36
C ALA A 45 -10.79 0.41 6.92
N ALA A 46 -10.29 -0.44 6.01
CA ALA A 46 -10.12 -0.10 4.60
C ALA A 46 -11.45 0.19 3.88
N LEU A 47 -12.50 -0.59 4.18
CA LEU A 47 -13.81 -0.47 3.54
C LEU A 47 -14.77 0.50 4.25
N GLY A 48 -14.45 0.94 5.46
CA GLY A 48 -15.36 1.71 6.31
C GLY A 48 -16.57 0.90 6.80
N TRP A 49 -16.43 -0.42 6.94
CA TRP A 49 -17.53 -1.34 7.28
C TRP A 49 -17.60 -1.65 8.78
N ASP A 50 -18.80 -1.96 9.25
CA ASP A 50 -18.99 -2.60 10.55
C ASP A 50 -18.79 -4.12 10.46
N ASP A 51 -18.91 -4.81 11.61
CA ASP A 51 -18.74 -6.26 11.66
C ASP A 51 -19.84 -6.99 10.87
N GLU A 52 -21.10 -6.60 11.03
CA GLU A 52 -22.24 -7.24 10.34
C GLU A 52 -22.06 -7.21 8.81
N THR A 53 -21.67 -6.06 8.27
CA THR A 53 -21.43 -5.87 6.84
C THR A 53 -20.26 -6.74 6.38
N LEU A 54 -19.17 -6.82 7.16
CA LEU A 54 -18.05 -7.71 6.84
C LEU A 54 -18.50 -9.17 6.81
N GLN A 55 -19.23 -9.64 7.83
CA GLN A 55 -19.68 -11.02 7.91
C GLN A 55 -20.56 -11.40 6.70
N ALA A 56 -21.45 -10.49 6.28
CA ALA A 56 -22.34 -10.71 5.14
C ALA A 56 -21.61 -10.74 3.78
N ASN A 57 -20.53 -9.98 3.64
CA ASN A 57 -19.87 -9.77 2.34
C ASN A 57 -18.48 -10.41 2.22
N ALA A 58 -17.98 -11.09 3.27
CA ALA A 58 -16.62 -11.63 3.30
C ALA A 58 -16.26 -12.50 2.10
N ALA A 59 -17.19 -13.32 1.61
CA ALA A 59 -16.96 -14.19 0.46
C ALA A 59 -16.86 -13.46 -0.89
N SER A 60 -17.27 -12.18 -0.95
CA SER A 60 -17.23 -11.34 -2.15
C SER A 60 -16.01 -10.43 -2.22
N LEU A 61 -15.19 -10.40 -1.17
CA LEU A 61 -13.99 -9.56 -1.14
C LEU A 61 -12.90 -10.20 -1.97
N GLU A 62 -12.29 -9.39 -2.82
CA GLU A 62 -11.09 -9.76 -3.56
C GLU A 62 -9.89 -8.98 -3.01
N PHE A 63 -8.70 -9.53 -3.13
CA PHE A 63 -7.47 -8.86 -2.70
C PHE A 63 -6.53 -8.73 -3.88
N VAL A 64 -5.82 -7.61 -3.92
CA VAL A 64 -4.81 -7.33 -4.93
C VAL A 64 -3.56 -6.75 -4.28
N ALA A 65 -2.40 -7.03 -4.87
CA ALA A 65 -1.19 -6.27 -4.61
C ALA A 65 -0.96 -5.31 -5.76
N GLU A 66 -0.76 -4.04 -5.44
CA GLU A 66 -0.35 -3.02 -6.40
C GLU A 66 1.12 -2.66 -6.16
N THR A 67 1.92 -2.66 -7.21
CA THR A 67 3.31 -2.21 -7.16
C THR A 67 3.49 -1.08 -8.15
N GLU A 68 4.07 0.02 -7.71
CA GLU A 68 4.49 1.11 -8.58
C GLU A 68 6.01 1.06 -8.73
N SER A 69 6.50 1.09 -9.97
CA SER A 69 7.91 1.31 -10.25
C SER A 69 8.10 2.53 -11.13
N VAL A 70 9.16 3.27 -10.87
CA VAL A 70 9.53 4.45 -11.65
C VAL A 70 10.83 4.14 -12.37
N THR A 71 10.79 4.11 -13.69
CA THR A 71 11.99 4.07 -14.52
C THR A 71 12.33 5.49 -14.96
N GLU A 72 13.34 6.07 -14.34
CA GLU A 72 13.91 7.35 -14.78
C GLU A 72 14.76 7.12 -16.02
N ILE A 73 14.52 7.87 -17.08
CA ILE A 73 15.34 7.87 -18.30
C ILE A 73 15.87 9.28 -18.51
N SER A 74 17.19 9.44 -18.49
CA SER A 74 17.86 10.72 -18.75
C SER A 74 18.74 10.65 -20.00
N TRP A 75 18.87 11.77 -20.71
CA TRP A 75 19.74 11.90 -21.89
C TRP A 75 20.25 13.34 -22.03
N GLU A 76 21.28 13.53 -22.82
CA GLU A 76 21.89 14.85 -23.04
C GLU A 76 21.61 15.36 -24.46
N CYS A 77 21.34 16.66 -24.55
CA CYS A 77 21.25 17.41 -25.78
C CYS A 77 22.35 18.48 -25.78
N VAL A 78 23.01 18.67 -26.91
CA VAL A 78 24.02 19.72 -27.10
C VAL A 78 23.56 20.72 -28.14
N LYS A 79 23.94 21.98 -27.97
CA LYS A 79 23.70 23.02 -28.97
C LYS A 79 24.96 23.24 -29.80
N PRO A 80 24.98 22.85 -31.09
CA PRO A 80 26.18 22.93 -31.92
C PRO A 80 26.74 24.34 -31.99
N GLY A 81 28.07 24.46 -31.94
CA GLY A 81 28.76 25.75 -31.95
C GLY A 81 28.80 26.48 -30.60
N THR A 82 28.32 25.84 -29.53
CA THR A 82 28.40 26.33 -28.15
C THR A 82 28.95 25.26 -27.21
N ALA A 83 29.22 25.62 -25.96
CA ALA A 83 29.54 24.68 -24.89
C ALA A 83 28.29 24.27 -24.06
N GLU A 84 27.08 24.58 -24.55
CA GLU A 84 25.84 24.33 -23.82
C GLU A 84 25.45 22.84 -23.91
N VAL A 85 25.24 22.22 -22.74
CA VAL A 85 24.70 20.86 -22.57
C VAL A 85 23.42 20.97 -21.76
N LEU A 86 22.36 20.32 -22.23
CA LEU A 86 21.07 20.22 -21.56
C LEU A 86 20.76 18.77 -21.25
N THR A 87 20.69 18.42 -19.98
CA THR A 87 20.16 17.13 -19.54
C THR A 87 18.63 17.17 -19.61
N ARG A 88 18.05 16.17 -20.26
CA ARG A 88 16.62 15.91 -20.34
C ARG A 88 16.32 14.64 -19.55
N ARG A 89 15.08 14.54 -19.09
CA ARG A 89 14.59 13.43 -18.28
C ARG A 89 13.14 13.16 -18.64
N THR A 90 12.75 11.89 -18.61
CA THR A 90 11.36 11.45 -18.59
C THR A 90 11.26 10.32 -17.58
N ASP A 91 10.16 10.28 -16.84
CA ASP A 91 9.90 9.24 -15.86
C ASP A 91 8.82 8.32 -16.43
N LEU A 92 9.09 7.02 -16.45
CA LEU A 92 8.10 6.04 -16.84
C LEU A 92 7.56 5.40 -15.56
N VAL A 93 6.36 5.81 -15.17
CA VAL A 93 5.65 5.24 -14.02
C VAL A 93 4.90 4.00 -14.49
N ILE A 94 5.29 2.83 -13.97
CA ILE A 94 4.67 1.55 -14.27
C ILE A 94 3.90 1.11 -13.04
N THR A 95 2.59 0.92 -13.19
CA THR A 95 1.72 0.39 -12.14
C THR A 95 1.34 -1.04 -12.50
N GLU A 96 1.66 -1.99 -11.64
CA GLU A 96 1.29 -3.39 -11.76
C GLU A 96 0.30 -3.78 -10.67
N THR A 97 -0.87 -4.26 -11.05
CA THR A 97 -1.86 -4.82 -10.12
C THR A 97 -1.91 -6.34 -10.31
N ARG A 98 -1.81 -7.10 -9.22
CA ARG A 98 -1.86 -8.57 -9.23
C ARG A 98 -2.96 -9.08 -8.31
N GLY A 99 -3.82 -9.96 -8.82
CA GLY A 99 -4.85 -10.63 -8.04
C GLY A 99 -4.27 -11.64 -7.06
N ILE A 100 -4.90 -11.77 -5.90
CA ILE A 100 -4.49 -12.68 -4.83
C ILE A 100 -5.66 -13.63 -4.53
N ALA A 101 -5.38 -14.93 -4.59
CA ALA A 101 -6.32 -15.94 -4.11
C ALA A 101 -6.46 -15.81 -2.60
N SER A 102 -7.70 -15.78 -2.09
CA SER A 102 -7.94 -15.62 -0.66
C SER A 102 -9.11 -16.44 -0.17
N THR A 103 -9.06 -16.82 1.11
CA THR A 103 -10.15 -17.53 1.78
C THR A 103 -10.50 -16.86 3.11
N PRO A 104 -11.79 -16.59 3.39
CA PRO A 104 -12.23 -16.10 4.69
C PRO A 104 -11.85 -17.12 5.79
N SER A 105 -11.15 -16.65 6.80
CA SER A 105 -10.83 -17.43 8.00
C SER A 105 -11.92 -17.22 9.04
N THR A 106 -12.59 -18.30 9.41
CA THR A 106 -13.71 -18.26 10.37
C THR A 106 -13.42 -19.05 11.65
N LEU A 107 -13.95 -18.59 12.78
CA LEU A 107 -13.99 -19.38 14.02
C LEU A 107 -15.11 -20.43 14.00
N TRP A 108 -15.13 -21.31 15.00
CA TRP A 108 -16.12 -22.40 15.16
C TRP A 108 -17.59 -21.94 15.18
N TRP A 109 -17.86 -20.67 15.47
CA TRP A 109 -19.20 -20.05 15.38
C TRP A 109 -19.43 -19.27 14.06
N ARG A 110 -18.64 -19.53 13.01
CA ARG A 110 -18.73 -18.92 11.66
C ARG A 110 -18.45 -17.40 11.57
N THR A 111 -17.93 -16.77 12.61
CA THR A 111 -17.46 -15.38 12.49
C THR A 111 -16.14 -15.34 11.75
N VAL A 112 -16.08 -14.52 10.70
CA VAL A 112 -14.89 -14.15 9.95
C VAL A 112 -13.99 -13.32 10.84
N VAL A 113 -12.77 -13.81 11.07
CA VAL A 113 -11.72 -13.14 11.83
C VAL A 113 -10.64 -12.53 10.94
N GLY A 114 -10.65 -12.86 9.65
CA GLY A 114 -9.76 -12.31 8.65
C GLY A 114 -9.77 -13.14 7.37
N PHE A 115 -8.75 -12.95 6.55
CA PHE A 115 -8.62 -13.53 5.21
C PHE A 115 -7.21 -14.08 5.07
N ARG A 116 -7.12 -15.37 4.74
CA ARG A 116 -5.85 -16.01 4.39
C ARG A 116 -5.56 -15.69 2.94
N LEU A 117 -4.38 -15.15 2.66
CA LEU A 117 -3.89 -14.94 1.31
C LEU A 117 -3.09 -16.19 0.90
N GLU A 118 -3.47 -16.80 -0.22
CA GLU A 118 -2.98 -18.10 -0.68
C GLU A 118 -1.94 -17.99 -1.80
N GLY A 119 -1.62 -16.77 -2.22
CA GLY A 119 -0.69 -16.48 -3.30
C GLY A 119 -1.34 -15.73 -4.47
N PHE A 120 -0.51 -15.26 -5.40
CA PHE A 120 -1.01 -14.62 -6.63
C PHE A 120 -1.79 -15.62 -7.49
N ASP A 121 -2.98 -15.21 -7.93
CA ASP A 121 -3.91 -16.08 -8.69
C ASP A 121 -3.70 -16.04 -10.22
N GLY A 122 -2.70 -15.27 -10.68
CA GLY A 122 -2.36 -15.09 -12.09
C GLY A 122 -3.19 -14.03 -12.81
N ARG A 123 -4.20 -13.43 -12.17
CA ARG A 123 -4.89 -12.24 -12.68
C ARG A 123 -4.02 -11.02 -12.44
N GLY A 124 -4.09 -10.05 -13.34
CA GLY A 124 -3.41 -8.77 -13.16
C GLY A 124 -3.54 -7.85 -14.34
N ALA A 125 -3.10 -6.61 -14.14
CA ALA A 125 -3.02 -5.58 -15.15
C ALA A 125 -1.73 -4.80 -14.97
N SER A 126 -1.23 -4.23 -16.05
CA SER A 126 -0.09 -3.31 -16.03
C SER A 126 -0.45 -2.07 -16.83
N SER A 127 -0.06 -0.91 -16.33
CA SER A 127 -0.15 0.38 -17.02
C SER A 127 1.21 1.05 -16.97
N ALA A 128 1.52 1.82 -18.02
CA ALA A 128 2.75 2.61 -18.08
C ALA A 128 2.39 4.02 -18.53
N VAL A 129 2.74 5.01 -17.71
CA VAL A 129 2.48 6.42 -17.96
C VAL A 129 3.81 7.16 -18.07
N PRO A 130 4.17 7.68 -19.25
CA PRO A 130 5.35 8.52 -19.39
C PRO A 130 5.05 9.93 -18.88
N GLU A 131 5.91 10.43 -18.00
CA GLU A 131 5.88 11.77 -17.44
C GLU A 131 7.08 12.57 -17.95
N GLY A 132 6.80 13.46 -18.91
CA GLY A 132 7.80 14.36 -19.46
C GLY A 132 7.92 14.29 -20.99
N PRO A 133 9.03 14.80 -21.56
CA PRO A 133 9.27 14.72 -22.99
C PRO A 133 9.38 13.28 -23.47
N ALA A 134 9.12 13.08 -24.76
CA ALA A 134 9.39 11.80 -25.41
C ALA A 134 10.86 11.41 -25.20
N PRO A 135 11.16 10.14 -24.85
CA PRO A 135 12.52 9.66 -24.71
C PRO A 135 13.39 10.05 -25.91
N HIS A 136 14.63 10.46 -25.64
CA HIS A 136 15.61 10.85 -26.67
C HIS A 136 15.21 12.06 -27.54
N SER A 137 14.30 12.91 -27.07
CA SER A 137 13.93 14.15 -27.76
C SER A 137 14.66 15.38 -27.20
N CYS A 138 15.07 16.29 -28.09
CA CYS A 138 15.61 17.59 -27.72
C CYS A 138 14.54 18.70 -27.87
N PRO A 139 14.68 19.84 -27.17
CA PRO A 139 13.62 20.85 -27.10
C PRO A 139 13.19 21.43 -28.45
N ASP A 140 14.15 21.65 -29.35
CA ASP A 140 13.94 22.23 -30.68
C ASP A 140 15.10 21.84 -31.63
N PRO A 141 15.01 22.10 -32.94
CA PRO A 141 16.01 21.70 -33.93
C PRO A 141 17.41 22.31 -33.76
N SER A 142 17.58 23.34 -32.92
CA SER A 142 18.90 23.89 -32.59
C SER A 142 19.70 23.02 -31.62
N TRP A 143 19.06 22.00 -31.03
CA TRP A 143 19.67 21.01 -30.15
C TRP A 143 19.82 19.68 -30.85
N VAL A 144 20.95 19.01 -30.62
CA VAL A 144 21.28 17.70 -31.16
C VAL A 144 21.45 16.72 -30.00
N LEU A 145 20.83 15.54 -30.13
CA LEU A 145 20.97 14.46 -29.16
C LEU A 145 22.43 13.99 -29.10
N VAL A 146 22.98 13.86 -27.89
CA VAL A 146 24.26 13.19 -27.68
C VAL A 146 24.02 11.69 -27.74
N SER A 147 24.52 11.04 -28.79
CA SER A 147 24.46 9.58 -28.93
C SER A 147 25.04 8.90 -27.69
N GLU A 148 24.39 7.83 -27.23
CA GLU A 148 24.84 7.02 -26.09
C GLU A 148 24.91 7.74 -24.73
N SER A 149 24.39 8.98 -24.63
CA SER A 149 24.26 9.70 -23.35
C SER A 149 23.15 9.16 -22.45
N SER A 150 22.31 8.28 -22.98
CA SER A 150 21.10 7.84 -22.31
C SER A 150 21.39 6.91 -21.14
N ARG A 151 20.78 7.19 -20.00
CA ARG A 151 20.89 6.39 -18.77
C ARG A 151 19.50 6.08 -18.25
N SER A 152 19.35 4.88 -17.70
CA SER A 152 18.12 4.45 -17.04
C SER A 152 18.40 4.03 -15.61
N ALA A 153 17.52 4.41 -14.69
CA ALA A 153 17.52 3.94 -13.32
C ALA A 153 16.11 3.50 -12.95
N GLU A 154 15.96 2.25 -12.51
CA GLU A 154 14.69 1.73 -12.03
C GLU A 154 14.64 1.82 -10.50
N GLN A 155 13.55 2.39 -10.01
CA GLN A 155 13.17 2.35 -8.61
C GLN A 155 11.88 1.56 -8.48
N LYS A 156 11.98 0.38 -7.86
CA LYS A 156 10.81 -0.46 -7.57
C LYS A 156 10.23 -0.07 -6.22
N GLY A 157 8.94 0.26 -6.18
CA GLY A 157 8.20 0.48 -4.95
C GLY A 157 7.88 -0.83 -4.23
N GLU A 158 7.50 -0.72 -2.96
CA GLU A 158 6.97 -1.85 -2.20
C GLU A 158 5.53 -2.15 -2.63
N PRO A 159 5.11 -3.42 -2.63
CA PRO A 159 3.73 -3.77 -2.94
C PRO A 159 2.79 -3.25 -1.86
N VAL A 160 1.74 -2.54 -2.28
CA VAL A 160 0.63 -2.10 -1.44
C VAL A 160 -0.49 -3.13 -1.56
N LEU A 161 -0.92 -3.68 -0.42
CA LEU A 161 -2.08 -4.56 -0.36
C LEU A 161 -3.37 -3.73 -0.40
N ALA A 162 -4.32 -4.13 -1.24
CA ALA A 162 -5.64 -3.52 -1.29
C ALA A 162 -6.74 -4.59 -1.30
N VAL A 163 -7.88 -4.23 -0.70
CA VAL A 163 -9.13 -4.99 -0.81
C VAL A 163 -9.99 -4.36 -1.89
N VAL A 164 -10.55 -5.19 -2.76
CA VAL A 164 -11.43 -4.78 -3.85
C VAL A 164 -12.86 -5.11 -3.49
N HIS A 165 -13.73 -4.11 -3.56
CA HIS A 165 -15.17 -4.29 -3.45
C HIS A 165 -15.89 -3.48 -4.52
N ALA A 166 -16.82 -4.11 -5.23
CA ALA A 166 -17.58 -3.49 -6.32
C ALA A 166 -16.69 -2.80 -7.39
N GLY A 167 -15.48 -3.34 -7.63
CA GLY A 167 -14.51 -2.80 -8.59
C GLY A 167 -13.68 -1.61 -8.08
N VAL A 168 -13.81 -1.22 -6.82
CA VAL A 168 -13.01 -0.14 -6.20
C VAL A 168 -11.94 -0.75 -5.30
N GLN A 169 -10.70 -0.29 -5.45
CA GLN A 169 -9.58 -0.67 -4.60
C GLN A 169 -9.52 0.20 -3.34
N HIS A 170 -9.35 -0.43 -2.18
CA HIS A 170 -9.18 0.22 -0.89
C HIS A 170 -7.86 -0.25 -0.25
N PRO A 171 -6.88 0.64 -0.05
CA PRO A 171 -5.61 0.27 0.57
C PRO A 171 -5.82 -0.31 1.96
N VAL A 172 -5.19 -1.46 2.23
CA VAL A 172 -5.21 -2.11 3.53
C VAL A 172 -3.95 -1.70 4.28
N PRO A 173 -4.05 -1.17 5.51
CA PRO A 173 -2.87 -0.85 6.30
C PRO A 173 -2.12 -2.14 6.65
N VAL A 174 -0.94 -2.30 6.05
CA VAL A 174 0.04 -3.34 6.43
C VAL A 174 0.94 -2.77 7.51
N ALA A 175 1.12 -3.52 8.60
CA ALA A 175 2.12 -3.17 9.60
C ALA A 175 3.51 -3.44 8.98
N LEU A 176 4.26 -2.38 8.67
CA LEU A 176 5.67 -2.53 8.28
C LEU A 176 6.41 -3.30 9.39
N PRO A 177 7.27 -4.28 9.04
CA PRO A 177 8.07 -4.96 10.04
C PRO A 177 8.90 -3.93 10.79
N VAL A 178 8.70 -3.83 12.11
CA VAL A 178 9.55 -3.00 12.97
C VAL A 178 10.96 -3.59 12.88
N PRO A 179 11.98 -2.81 12.47
CA PRO A 179 13.35 -3.32 12.46
C PRO A 179 13.73 -3.69 13.89
N VAL A 180 14.04 -4.97 14.10
CA VAL A 180 14.60 -5.47 15.35
C VAL A 180 16.05 -4.99 15.39
N GLY A 181 16.31 -3.94 16.18
CA GLY A 181 17.66 -3.44 16.48
C GLY A 181 18.39 -4.27 17.51
#